data_AF-A0A7C3BME4-F1
#
_entry.id   AF-A0A7C3BME4-F1
#
_cell.length_a   1.000
_cell.length_b   1.000
_cell.length_c   1.000
_cell.angle_alpha   90.00
_cell.angle_beta   90.00
_cell.angle_gamma   90.00
#
_symmetry.space_group_name_H-M   'P 1'
#
loop_
_entity.id
_entity.type
_entity.pdbx_description
1 polymer ?
#
loop_
_entity_poly.entity_id
_entity_poly.type
_entity_poly.pdbx_seq_one_letter_code
_entity_poly.pdbx_strand_id
1 'polypeptide(L)' 'MSKLNQESVKSSAKTVETAISQVLEQLNLSRDQVDVEIISEGSRGIFGLGAEDAQVLVTPKVPPTEA' A
#
# COMPACT_ATOMS: atom_id res chain seq x y z
N MET A 1 23.01 -12.31 11.32
CA MET A 1 22.75 -11.02 10.64
C MET A 1 21.72 -11.27 9.55
N SER A 2 20.46 -11.39 9.95
CA SER A 2 19.37 -11.59 9.00
C SER A 2 19.11 -10.24 8.35
N LYS A 3 19.28 -10.18 7.01
CA LYS A 3 18.85 -9.03 6.22
C LYS A 3 17.42 -8.71 6.61
N LEU A 4 17.18 -7.49 7.07
CA LEU A 4 15.85 -6.93 7.10
C LEU A 4 15.48 -6.74 5.63
N ASN A 5 14.91 -7.76 5.01
CA ASN A 5 14.29 -7.59 3.71
C ASN A 5 13.12 -6.63 3.95
N GLN A 6 13.31 -5.36 3.60
CA GLN A 6 12.20 -4.42 3.48
C GLN A 6 11.39 -4.89 2.25
N GLU A 7 10.53 -5.88 2.47
CA GLU A 7 9.62 -6.40 1.46
C GLU A 7 8.49 -5.40 1.29
N SER A 8 8.62 -4.56 0.27
CA SER A 8 7.55 -3.70 -0.19
C SER A 8 6.39 -4.58 -0.68
N VAL A 9 5.20 -4.35 -0.13
CA VAL A 9 3.99 -5.08 -0.50
C VAL A 9 3.21 -4.27 -1.51
N LYS A 10 3.04 -4.82 -2.72
CA LYS A 10 2.19 -4.24 -3.75
C LYS A 10 0.76 -4.74 -3.58
N SER A 11 -0.21 -3.83 -3.63
CA SER A 11 -1.63 -4.17 -3.59
C SER A 11 -2.44 -3.40 -4.62
N SER A 12 -3.52 -4.02 -5.08
CA SER A 12 -4.42 -3.48 -6.10
C SER A 12 -5.86 -3.55 -5.59
N ALA A 13 -6.62 -2.46 -5.70
CA ALA A 13 -8.03 -2.43 -5.31
C ALA A 13 -8.81 -1.38 -6.10
N LYS A 14 -10.13 -1.36 -5.94
CA LYS A 14 -11.02 -0.39 -6.62
C LYS A 14 -10.69 1.07 -6.32
N THR A 15 -10.05 1.35 -5.18
CA THR A 15 -9.60 2.69 -4.79
C THR A 15 -8.28 2.60 -4.04
N VAL A 16 -7.50 3.69 -4.10
CA VAL A 16 -6.23 3.84 -3.39
C VAL A 16 -6.41 3.54 -1.90
N GLU A 17 -7.42 4.14 -1.25
CA GLU A 17 -7.71 3.91 0.17
C GLU A 17 -7.99 2.43 0.49
N THR A 18 -8.77 1.75 -0.34
CA THR A 18 -9.02 0.30 -0.13
C THR A 18 -7.72 -0.50 -0.23
N ALA A 19 -6.90 -0.22 -1.24
CA ALA A 19 -5.64 -0.94 -1.45
C ALA A 19 -4.68 -0.75 -0.26
N ILE A 20 -4.63 0.48 0.27
CA ILE A 20 -3.88 0.85 1.47
C ILE A 20 -4.37 0.06 2.68
N SER A 21 -5.67 0.15 3.00
CA SER A 21 -6.22 -0.45 4.21
C SER A 21 -5.98 -1.95 4.23
N GLN A 22 -6.17 -2.63 3.09
CA GLN A 22 -5.89 -4.05 2.97
C GLN A 22 -4.44 -4.41 3.31
N VAL A 23 -3.47 -3.62 2.87
CA VAL A 23 -2.06 -3.88 3.18
C VAL A 23 -1.72 -3.53 4.63
N LEU A 24 -2.24 -2.43 5.15
CA LEU A 24 -2.06 -2.05 6.56
C LEU A 24 -2.60 -3.15 7.49
N GLU A 25 -3.78 -3.70 7.18
CA GLU A 25 -4.38 -4.82 7.92
C GLU A 25 -3.54 -6.10 7.78
N GLN A 26 -3.05 -6.43 6.58
CA GLN A 26 -2.17 -7.59 6.36
C GLN A 26 -0.86 -7.52 7.12
N LEU A 27 -0.25 -6.33 7.16
CA LEU A 27 1.01 -6.07 7.87
C LEU A 27 0.79 -5.80 9.36
N ASN A 28 -0.46 -5.60 9.78
CA ASN A 28 -0.83 -5.17 11.12
C ASN A 28 -0.06 -3.90 11.56
N LEU A 29 0.17 -2.99 10.62
CA LEU A 29 0.90 -1.74 10.82
C LEU A 29 -0.02 -0.54 10.61
N SER A 30 0.32 0.57 11.25
CA SER A 30 -0.36 1.84 11.03
C SER A 30 0.22 2.59 9.84
N ARG A 31 -0.58 3.50 9.25
CA ARG A 31 -0.17 4.38 8.14
C ARG A 31 1.14 5.14 8.42
N ASP A 32 1.39 5.49 9.69
CA ASP A 32 2.59 6.21 10.14
C ASP A 32 3.85 5.33 10.12
N GLN A 33 3.68 4.02 10.28
CA GLN A 33 4.75 3.02 10.32
C GLN A 33 5.08 2.45 8.93
N VAL A 34 4.49 3.02 7.88
CA VAL A 34 4.73 2.58 6.51
C VAL A 34 4.93 3.79 5.60
N ASP A 35 5.63 3.56 4.51
CA ASP A 35 5.65 4.46 3.37
C ASP A 35 4.68 3.93 2.31
N VAL A 36 3.86 4.81 1.74
CA VAL A 36 2.86 4.43 0.75
C VAL A 36 3.10 5.21 -0.51
N GLU A 37 3.47 4.48 -1.55
CA GLU A 37 3.64 4.99 -2.90
C GLU A 37 2.42 4.60 -3.75
N ILE A 38 1.79 5.59 -4.37
CA ILE A 38 0.65 5.36 -5.27
C ILE A 38 1.22 5.16 -6.67
N ILE A 39 1.16 3.92 -7.16
CA ILE A 39 1.60 3.56 -8.52
C ILE A 39 0.52 3.98 -9.53
N SER A 40 -0.74 3.78 -9.17
CA SER A 40 -1.90 4.19 -9.97
C SER A 40 -3.05 4.57 -9.04
N GLU A 41 -3.69 5.70 -9.31
CA GLU A 41 -4.87 6.15 -8.57
C GLU A 41 -6.13 5.33 -8.88
N GLY A 42 -6.09 4.54 -9.96
CA GLY A 42 -7.26 3.84 -10.49
C GLY A 42 -8.19 4.82 -11.21
N SER A 43 -8.71 4.41 -12.36
CA SER A 43 -9.58 5.27 -13.17
C SER A 43 -11.02 4.78 -13.09
N ARG A 44 -11.95 5.70 -12.80
CA ARG A 44 -13.38 5.42 -12.92
C ARG A 44 -13.83 5.84 -14.31
N GLY A 45 -13.71 4.93 -15.26
CA GLY A 45 -14.21 5.15 -16.62
C GLY A 45 -15.70 5.50 -16.65
N ILE A 46 -16.20 5.96 -17.80
CA ILE A 46 -17.62 6.32 -17.95
C ILE A 46 -18.50 5.09 -17.68
N PHE A 47 -19.40 5.18 -16.70
CA PHE A 47 -20.30 4.08 -16.30
C PHE A 47 -19.60 2.75 -15.94
N GLY A 48 -18.33 2.77 -15.51
CA GLY A 48 -17.58 1.56 -15.16
C GLY A 48 -16.98 0.82 -16.36
N LEU A 49 -17.13 1.34 -17.58
CA LEU A 49 -16.43 0.84 -18.75
C LEU A 49 -15.02 1.43 -18.79
N GLY A 50 -14.02 0.56 -18.78
CA GLY A 50 -12.60 0.94 -18.75
C GLY A 50 -12.13 1.39 -17.36
N ALA A 51 -12.72 0.86 -16.29
CA ALA A 51 -12.22 1.13 -14.95
C ALA A 51 -10.91 0.37 -14.69
N GLU A 52 -9.89 1.08 -14.24
CA GLU A 52 -8.64 0.48 -13.76
C GLU A 52 -8.60 0.45 -12.24
N ASP A 53 -8.08 -0.64 -11.68
CA ASP A 53 -7.80 -0.73 -10.26
C ASP A 53 -6.69 0.23 -9.86
N ALA A 54 -6.86 0.84 -8.69
CA ALA A 54 -5.80 1.57 -8.02
C ALA A 54 -4.70 0.59 -7.59
N GLN A 55 -3.45 1.01 -7.75
CA GLN A 55 -2.29 0.25 -7.32
C GLN A 55 -1.45 1.06 -6.35
N VAL A 56 -1.09 0.44 -5.24
CA VAL A 56 -0.22 1.04 -4.22
C VAL A 56 0.91 0.09 -3.88
N LEU A 57 2.05 0.67 -3.54
CA LEU A 57 3.21 -0.03 -3.00
C LEU A 57 3.44 0.47 -1.57
N VAL A 58 3.38 -0.43 -0.61
CA VAL A 58 3.55 -0.10 0.80
C VAL A 58 4.87 -0.69 1.28
N THR A 59 5.71 0.15 1.87
CA THR A 59 7.00 -0.27 2.43
C THR A 59 7.00 -0.04 3.93
N PRO A 60 7.20 -1.06 4.78
CA PRO A 60 7.32 -0.86 6.22
C PRO A 60 8.46 0.09 6.55
N LYS A 61 8.15 1.16 7.27
CA LYS A 61 9.15 1.97 7.95
C LYS A 61 9.53 1.17 9.18
N VAL A 62 10.74 0.63 9.22
CA VAL A 62 11.30 0.18 10.48
C VAL A 62 11.34 1.42 11.36
N PRO A 63 10.57 1.50 12.46
CA PRO A 63 10.79 2.60 13.39
C PRO A 63 12.23 2.43 13.87
N PRO A 64 13.02 3.52 13.93
CA PRO A 64 14.17 3.53 14.81
C PRO A 64 13.63 3.11 16.17
N THR A 65 14.19 2.06 16.74
CA THR A 65 14.05 1.76 18.15
C THR A 65 14.42 3.04 18.91
N GLU A 66 13.42 3.84 19.27
CA GLU A 66 13.59 4.89 20.28
C GLU A 66 13.43 4.20 21.64
N ALA A 67 14.43 4.47 22.48
CA ALA A 67 14.83 3.71 23.67
C ALA A 67 13.97 3.94 24.91
#